data_AF-A0A1E4T8B6-F1
#
_entry.id   AF-A0A1E4T8B6-F1
#
_cell.length_a   1.000
_cell.length_b   1.000
_cell.length_c   1.000
_cell.angle_alpha   90.00
_cell.angle_beta   90.00
_cell.angle_gamma   90.00
#
_symmetry.space_group_name_H-M   'P 1'
#
loop_
_entity.id
_entity.type
_entity.pdbx_description
1 polymer ?
#
loop_
_entity_poly.entity_id
_entity_poly.type
_entity_poly.pdbx_seq_one_letter_code
_entity_poly.pdbx_strand_id
1 'polypeptide(L)'
;EVPVQTLEQLRPRLTQLTHSLRKFEESMIQNPSLPNWSNLQNQFNVILSQLTSFSKTLDDNQSVLRSTNVYPNTEFDTTQFEGLLTTMLRKKHLPEVEEWINKTTDKEIGERELNADNEISAECTTLAEELLQEFVFGGYLTKDEIDSGKT
;
A
#
# COMPACT_ATOMS: atom_id res chain seq x y z
N GLU A 1 3.09 25.84 11.27
CA GLU A 1 3.21 24.99 12.48
C GLU A 1 3.64 23.59 12.05
N VAL A 2 4.36 22.86 12.90
CA VAL A 2 4.75 21.47 12.59
C VAL A 2 3.50 20.59 12.70
N PRO A 3 3.13 19.81 11.66
CA PRO A 3 1.92 18.99 11.68
C PRO A 3 2.16 17.69 12.48
N VAL A 4 2.32 17.84 13.80
CA VAL A 4 2.63 16.73 14.71
C VAL A 4 1.55 15.66 14.68
N GLN A 5 0.27 16.05 14.69
CA GLN A 5 -0.85 15.11 14.71
C GLN A 5 -0.87 14.19 13.47
N THR A 6 -0.67 14.76 12.29
CA THR A 6 -0.57 14.00 11.02
C THR A 6 0.61 13.02 11.05
N LEU A 7 1.77 13.44 11.53
CA LEU A 7 2.95 12.57 11.64
C LEU A 7 2.76 11.44 12.67
N GLU A 8 2.07 11.72 13.79
CA GLU A 8 1.72 10.71 14.79
C GLU A 8 0.71 9.67 14.26
N GLN A 9 -0.11 10.01 13.26
CA GLN A 9 -0.99 9.04 12.60
C GLN A 9 -0.22 8.09 11.68
N LEU A 10 0.81 8.59 11.00
CA LEU A 10 1.64 7.80 10.07
C LEU A 10 2.63 6.90 10.79
N ARG A 11 3.22 7.36 11.90
CA ARG A 11 4.22 6.61 12.68
C ARG A 11 3.79 5.17 13.02
N PRO A 12 2.65 4.91 13.68
CA PRO A 12 2.27 3.55 14.06
C PRO A 12 2.05 2.64 12.86
N ARG A 13 1.57 3.18 11.72
CA ARG A 13 1.39 2.42 10.48
C ARG A 13 2.72 2.00 9.86
N LEU A 14 3.69 2.92 9.83
CA LEU A 14 5.04 2.61 9.38
C LEU A 14 5.71 1.56 10.29
N THR A 15 5.58 1.74 11.62
CA THR A 15 6.11 0.77 12.60
C THR A 15 5.49 -0.63 12.41
N GLN A 16 4.18 -0.71 12.17
CA GLN A 16 3.50 -1.99 11.90
C GLN A 16 4.05 -2.65 10.63
N LEU A 17 4.19 -1.89 9.55
CA LEU A 17 4.75 -2.40 8.28
C LEU A 17 6.19 -2.91 8.46
N THR A 18 7.04 -2.13 9.13
CA THR A 18 8.42 -2.55 9.43
C THR A 18 8.46 -3.80 10.29
N HIS A 19 7.58 -3.90 11.30
CA HIS A 19 7.51 -5.09 12.14
C HIS A 19 7.11 -6.34 11.36
N SER A 20 6.14 -6.22 10.45
CA SER A 20 5.72 -7.35 9.61
C SER A 20 6.79 -7.78 8.61
N LEU A 21 7.51 -6.83 8.00
CA LEU A 21 8.64 -7.13 7.12
C LEU A 21 9.77 -7.84 7.87
N ARG A 22 10.09 -7.36 9.08
CA ARG A 22 11.09 -8.01 9.93
C ARG A 22 10.68 -9.42 10.33
N LYS A 23 9.42 -9.62 10.70
CA LYS A 23 8.90 -10.95 11.03
C LYS A 23 8.96 -11.90 9.84
N PHE A 24 8.68 -11.38 8.63
CA PHE A 24 8.81 -12.14 7.39
C PHE A 24 10.26 -12.52 7.10
N GLU A 25 11.19 -11.57 7.26
CA GLU A 25 12.64 -11.81 7.14
C GLU A 25 13.12 -12.87 8.15
N GLU A 26 12.74 -12.74 9.42
CA GLU A 26 13.06 -13.71 10.47
C GLU A 26 12.50 -15.10 10.13
N SER A 27 11.26 -15.17 9.62
CA SER A 27 10.66 -16.43 9.15
C SER A 27 11.42 -17.05 7.98
N MET A 28 12.05 -16.26 7.12
CA MET A 28 12.84 -16.76 5.98
C MET A 28 14.23 -17.21 6.41
N ILE A 29 14.87 -16.50 7.36
CA ILE A 29 16.21 -16.83 7.86
C ILE A 29 16.19 -18.06 8.77
N GLN A 30 15.16 -18.22 9.61
CA GLN A 30 15.09 -19.32 10.58
C GLN A 30 14.79 -20.69 9.94
N ASN A 31 14.20 -20.71 8.74
CA ASN A 31 13.86 -21.95 8.06
C ASN A 31 14.92 -22.26 6.97
N PRO A 32 15.72 -23.34 7.13
CA PRO A 32 16.73 -23.71 6.14
C PRO A 32 16.11 -24.21 4.82
N SER A 33 14.82 -24.56 4.83
CA SER A 33 14.01 -24.82 3.65
C SER A 33 12.95 -23.75 3.48
N LEU A 34 12.59 -23.43 2.23
CA LEU A 34 11.52 -22.48 1.93
C LEU A 34 10.25 -22.81 2.75
N PRO A 35 9.63 -21.83 3.43
CA PRO A 35 8.43 -22.07 4.21
C PRO A 35 7.30 -22.58 3.33
N ASN A 36 6.34 -23.27 3.94
CA ASN A 36 5.13 -23.71 3.24
C ASN A 36 4.47 -22.51 2.51
N TRP A 37 4.11 -22.73 1.23
CA TRP A 37 3.52 -21.71 0.38
C TRP A 37 2.35 -20.97 1.03
N SER A 38 1.46 -21.68 1.73
CA SER A 38 0.31 -21.07 2.41
C SER A 38 0.74 -20.10 3.51
N ASN A 39 1.83 -20.40 4.23
CA ASN A 39 2.36 -19.51 5.25
C ASN A 39 2.99 -18.25 4.63
N LEU A 40 3.69 -18.40 3.51
CA LEU A 40 4.25 -17.27 2.77
C LEU A 40 3.15 -16.36 2.23
N GLN A 41 2.12 -16.94 1.62
CA GLN A 41 0.96 -16.20 1.10
C GLN A 41 0.23 -15.44 2.20
N ASN A 42 0.00 -16.07 3.37
CA ASN A 42 -0.63 -15.40 4.50
C ASN A 42 0.20 -14.22 5.02
N GLN A 43 1.52 -14.38 5.14
CA GLN A 43 2.41 -13.28 5.54
C GLN A 43 2.41 -12.14 4.51
N PHE A 44 2.42 -12.48 3.22
CA PHE A 44 2.34 -11.52 2.13
C PHE A 44 1.02 -10.73 2.15
N ASN A 45 -0.12 -11.40 2.38
CA ASN A 45 -1.42 -10.74 2.51
C ASN A 45 -1.46 -9.75 3.69
N VAL A 46 -0.83 -10.08 4.82
CA VAL A 46 -0.72 -9.16 5.96
C VAL A 46 0.11 -7.93 5.59
N ILE A 47 1.26 -8.12 4.94
CA ILE A 47 2.11 -7.01 4.48
C ILE A 47 1.35 -6.14 3.49
N LEU A 48 0.63 -6.75 2.55
CA LEU A 48 -0.18 -6.04 1.55
C LEU A 48 -1.25 -5.18 2.23
N SER A 49 -2.01 -5.74 3.17
CA SER A 49 -3.03 -5.00 3.92
C SER A 49 -2.44 -3.79 4.67
N GLN A 50 -1.27 -3.97 5.30
CA GLN A 50 -0.58 -2.88 6.00
C GLN A 50 -0.05 -1.82 5.04
N LEU A 51 0.50 -2.22 3.89
CA LEU A 51 0.96 -1.31 2.86
C LEU A 51 -0.20 -0.49 2.28
N THR A 52 -1.33 -1.13 1.96
CA THR A 52 -2.54 -0.43 1.50
C THR A 52 -3.05 0.55 2.54
N SER A 53 -3.11 0.14 3.83
CA SER A 53 -3.51 1.04 4.91
C SER A 53 -2.56 2.22 5.09
N PHE A 54 -1.24 2.00 4.96
CA PHE A 54 -0.24 3.05 5.04
C PHE A 54 -0.35 4.02 3.85
N SER A 55 -0.49 3.49 2.64
CA SER A 55 -0.68 4.28 1.42
C SER A 55 -1.91 5.18 1.51
N LYS A 56 -3.05 4.63 1.95
CA LYS A 56 -4.27 5.41 2.19
C LYS A 56 -4.06 6.55 3.19
N THR A 57 -3.42 6.25 4.33
CA THR A 57 -3.15 7.27 5.36
C THR A 57 -2.21 8.37 4.83
N LEU A 58 -1.26 8.02 3.96
CA LEU A 58 -0.36 8.97 3.32
C LEU A 58 -1.11 9.87 2.33
N ASP A 59 -2.02 9.30 1.55
CA ASP A 59 -2.86 10.03 0.60
C ASP A 59 -3.80 11.01 1.30
N ASP A 60 -4.48 10.56 2.37
CA ASP A 60 -5.37 11.39 3.20
C ASP A 60 -4.63 12.63 3.77
N ASN A 61 -3.33 12.53 4.00
CA ASN A 61 -2.49 13.57 4.59
C ASN A 61 -1.56 14.27 3.57
N GLN A 62 -1.71 13.99 2.27
CA GLN A 62 -0.76 14.41 1.23
C GLN A 62 -0.57 15.93 1.16
N SER A 63 -1.65 16.70 1.31
CA SER A 63 -1.63 18.17 1.25
C SER A 63 -0.73 18.78 2.32
N VAL A 64 -0.87 18.31 3.56
CA VAL A 64 -0.09 18.75 4.72
C VAL A 64 1.37 18.34 4.57
N LEU A 65 1.64 17.10 4.16
CA LEU A 65 3.00 16.57 3.97
C LEU A 65 3.76 17.31 2.86
N ARG A 66 3.10 17.67 1.75
CA ARG A 66 3.72 18.45 0.67
C ARG A 66 4.09 19.87 1.08
N SER A 67 3.30 20.48 1.97
CA SER A 67 3.58 21.83 2.47
C SER A 67 4.66 21.88 3.55
N THR A 68 5.01 20.73 4.14
CA THR A 68 5.94 20.65 5.26
C THR A 68 7.36 20.38 4.77
N ASN A 69 8.31 21.23 5.16
CA ASN A 69 9.73 20.99 4.91
C ASN A 69 10.43 20.44 6.16
N VAL A 70 11.29 19.44 5.98
CA VAL A 70 12.00 18.76 7.08
C VAL A 70 13.46 19.20 7.05
N TYR A 71 13.95 19.70 8.18
CA TYR A 71 15.35 20.09 8.40
C TYR A 71 15.78 19.66 9.81
N PRO A 72 17.09 19.44 10.05
CA PRO A 72 17.58 19.04 11.37
C PRO A 72 17.27 20.12 12.43
N ASN A 73 16.92 19.69 13.64
CA ASN A 73 16.77 20.60 14.77
C ASN A 73 18.15 21.12 15.23
N THR A 74 18.17 22.26 15.94
CA THR A 74 19.40 22.86 16.49
C THR A 74 20.12 21.97 17.52
N GLU A 75 19.44 20.95 18.04
CA GLU A 75 19.99 19.96 18.98
C GLU A 75 20.77 18.84 18.29
N PHE A 76 20.61 18.67 16.97
CA PHE A 76 21.30 17.61 16.23
C PHE A 76 22.67 18.11 15.77
N ASP A 77 23.75 17.42 16.15
CA ASP A 77 25.10 17.75 15.73
C ASP A 77 25.31 17.40 14.24
N THR A 78 25.06 18.39 13.38
CA THR A 78 25.23 18.27 11.93
C THR A 78 26.68 18.11 11.49
N THR A 79 27.66 18.46 12.34
CA THR A 79 29.08 18.42 11.99
C THR A 79 29.68 17.02 12.14
N GLN A 80 29.25 16.27 13.14
CA GLN A 80 29.72 14.89 13.36
C GLN A 80 28.97 13.86 12.51
N PHE A 81 27.68 14.08 12.23
CA PHE A 81 26.80 13.08 11.62
C PHE A 81 26.22 13.51 10.26
N GLU A 82 26.94 14.33 9.50
CA GLU A 82 26.49 14.83 8.19
C GLU A 82 26.12 13.68 7.21
N GLY A 83 26.95 12.64 7.14
CA GLY A 83 26.71 11.48 6.26
C GLY A 83 25.46 10.68 6.63
N LEU A 84 25.15 10.57 7.92
CA LEU A 84 23.92 9.92 8.39
C LEU A 84 22.70 10.77 8.08
N LEU A 85 22.79 12.09 8.32
CA LEU A 85 21.70 13.03 8.06
C LEU A 85 21.32 13.05 6.58
N THR A 86 22.30 13.15 5.70
CA THR A 86 22.09 13.12 4.24
C THR A 86 21.47 11.81 3.78
N THR A 87 21.78 10.69 4.45
CA THR A 87 21.16 9.39 4.17
C THR A 87 19.71 9.31 4.67
N MET A 88 19.41 9.79 5.88
CA MET A 88 18.05 9.77 6.44
C MET A 88 17.09 10.72 5.71
N LEU A 89 17.57 11.90 5.31
CA LEU A 89 16.77 12.90 4.58
C LEU A 89 16.81 12.72 3.06
N ARG A 90 17.46 11.66 2.56
CA ARG A 90 17.55 11.37 1.13
C ARG A 90 16.16 11.13 0.53
N LYS A 91 15.80 11.93 -0.47
CA LYS A 91 14.57 11.74 -1.27
C LYS A 91 14.79 10.96 -2.58
N LYS A 92 16.05 10.75 -2.99
CA LYS A 92 16.37 10.07 -4.25
C LYS A 92 15.99 8.60 -4.16
N HIS A 93 15.17 8.15 -5.11
CA HIS A 93 14.73 6.76 -5.25
C HIS A 93 15.91 5.79 -5.44
N LEU A 94 15.62 4.50 -5.31
CA LEU A 94 16.56 3.44 -5.66
C LEU A 94 16.71 3.37 -7.18
N PRO A 95 17.91 3.06 -7.70
CA PRO A 95 18.17 3.07 -9.14
C PRO A 95 17.26 2.12 -9.93
N GLU A 96 16.94 0.95 -9.34
CA GLU A 96 16.01 -0.03 -9.95
C GLU A 96 14.60 0.55 -10.13
N VAL A 97 14.15 1.38 -9.18
CA VAL A 97 12.84 2.04 -9.23
C VAL A 97 12.85 3.17 -10.26
N GLU A 98 13.94 3.95 -10.34
CA GLU A 98 14.11 4.98 -11.39
C GLU A 98 14.08 4.36 -12.79
N GLU A 99 14.78 3.23 -12.99
CA GLU A 99 14.77 2.50 -14.26
C GLU A 99 13.37 2.02 -14.62
N TRP A 100 12.61 1.50 -13.66
CA TRP A 100 11.24 1.04 -13.90
C TRP A 100 10.31 2.19 -14.31
N ILE A 101 10.38 3.34 -13.63
CA ILE A 101 9.60 4.54 -13.95
C ILE A 101 9.93 5.04 -15.37
N ASN A 102 11.21 5.06 -15.74
CA ASN A 102 11.62 5.50 -17.07
C ASN A 102 11.09 4.55 -18.15
N LYS A 103 11.24 3.23 -17.97
CA LYS A 103 10.70 2.22 -18.90
C LYS A 103 9.20 2.33 -19.12
N THR A 104 8.44 2.77 -18.13
CA THR A 104 6.99 2.96 -18.27
C THR A 104 6.64 4.30 -18.91
N THR A 105 7.43 5.35 -18.67
CA THR A 105 7.21 6.68 -19.26
C THR A 105 7.49 6.68 -20.75
N ASP A 106 8.47 5.90 -21.20
CA ASP A 106 8.79 5.71 -22.63
C ASP A 106 7.67 5.04 -23.43
N LYS A 107 6.75 4.35 -22.74
CA LYS A 107 5.53 3.80 -23.33
C LYS A 107 4.43 4.87 -23.18
N GLU A 108 4.48 5.89 -24.03
CA GLU A 108 3.45 6.93 -24.07
C GLU A 108 2.09 6.30 -24.42
N ILE A 109 1.32 5.94 -23.39
CA ILE A 109 -0.09 5.58 -23.52
C ILE A 109 -0.87 6.90 -23.53
N GLY A 110 -1.74 7.09 -24.53
CA GLY A 110 -2.48 8.33 -24.65
C GLY A 110 -3.41 8.55 -23.46
N GLU A 111 -3.43 9.77 -22.88
CA GLU A 111 -4.32 10.11 -21.75
C GLU A 111 -5.80 9.79 -22.01
N ARG A 112 -6.23 9.83 -23.29
CA ARG A 112 -7.59 9.46 -23.69
C ARG A 112 -7.87 7.97 -23.55
N GLU A 113 -6.89 7.12 -23.86
CA GLU A 113 -7.03 5.66 -23.74
C GLU A 113 -7.10 5.27 -22.26
N LEU A 114 -6.26 5.88 -21.41
CA LEU A 114 -6.28 5.65 -19.96
C LEU A 114 -7.62 6.06 -19.32
N ASN A 115 -8.22 7.16 -19.76
CA ASN A 115 -9.51 7.61 -19.22
C ASN A 115 -10.65 6.66 -19.62
N ALA A 116 -10.65 6.17 -20.87
CA ALA A 116 -11.63 5.19 -21.32
C ALA A 116 -11.48 3.85 -20.58
N ASP A 117 -10.25 3.37 -20.37
CA ASP A 117 -9.99 2.13 -19.63
C ASP A 117 -10.42 2.25 -18.16
N ASN A 118 -10.19 3.41 -17.53
CA ASN A 118 -10.65 3.66 -16.15
C ASN A 118 -12.18 3.66 -16.04
N GLU A 119 -12.89 4.24 -17.02
CA GLU A 119 -14.35 4.23 -17.07
C GLU A 119 -14.89 2.81 -17.18
N ILE A 120 -14.33 2.01 -18.10
CA ILE A 120 -14.69 0.59 -18.26
C ILE A 120 -14.42 -0.20 -16.98
N SER A 121 -13.28 0.02 -16.32
CA SER A 121 -12.95 -0.67 -15.06
C SER A 121 -13.94 -0.31 -13.94
N ALA A 122 -14.39 0.95 -13.88
CA ALA A 122 -15.38 1.39 -12.90
C ALA A 122 -16.76 0.78 -13.17
N GLU A 123 -17.20 0.73 -14.44
CA GLU A 123 -18.43 0.07 -14.84
C GLU A 123 -18.42 -1.43 -14.51
N CYS A 124 -17.32 -2.13 -14.83
CA CYS A 124 -17.16 -3.55 -14.50
C CYS A 124 -17.21 -3.82 -13.00
N THR A 125 -16.62 -2.93 -12.19
CA THR A 125 -16.65 -3.06 -10.73
C THR A 125 -18.07 -2.90 -10.20
N THR A 126 -18.82 -1.92 -10.73
CA THR A 126 -20.22 -1.67 -10.35
C THR A 126 -21.11 -2.86 -10.70
N LEU A 127 -20.98 -3.39 -11.92
CA LEU A 127 -21.72 -4.57 -12.37
C LEU A 127 -21.40 -5.80 -11.50
N ALA A 128 -20.14 -5.99 -11.13
CA ALA A 128 -19.74 -7.09 -10.26
C ALA A 128 -20.36 -6.96 -8.85
N GLU A 129 -20.45 -5.75 -8.31
CA GLU A 129 -21.10 -5.48 -7.03
C GLU A 129 -22.62 -5.74 -7.09
N GLU A 130 -23.28 -5.33 -8.18
CA GLU A 130 -24.71 -5.61 -8.41
C GLU A 130 -24.98 -7.12 -8.45
N LEU A 131 -24.22 -7.86 -9.27
CA LEU A 131 -24.34 -9.32 -9.34
C LEU A 131 -24.08 -9.97 -7.98
N LEU A 132 -23.07 -9.52 -7.23
CA LEU A 132 -22.77 -10.06 -5.91
C LEU A 132 -23.92 -9.87 -4.91
N GLN A 133 -24.72 -8.81 -5.05
CA GLN A 133 -25.91 -8.58 -4.22
C GLN A 133 -27.09 -9.48 -4.59
N GLU A 134 -27.15 -9.98 -5.82
CA GLU A 134 -28.18 -10.92 -6.28
C GLU A 134 -27.99 -12.35 -5.72
N PHE A 135 -26.74 -12.75 -5.46
CA PHE A 135 -26.41 -14.10 -4.96
C PHE A 135 -26.18 -14.16 -3.45
N VAL A 136 -26.84 -15.09 -2.76
CA VAL A 136 -26.57 -15.39 -1.34
C VAL A 136 -25.57 -16.55 -1.26
N PHE A 137 -24.30 -16.25 -0.98
CA PHE A 137 -23.22 -17.26 -0.93
C PHE A 137 -23.22 -18.15 0.33
N GLY A 138 -24.33 -18.21 1.06
CA GLY A 138 -24.52 -19.06 2.24
C GLY A 138 -25.04 -20.47 1.94
N GLY A 139 -25.36 -20.77 0.67
CA GLY A 139 -25.87 -22.05 0.19
C GLY A 139 -25.89 -22.12 -1.34
N TYR A 140 -26.46 -23.20 -1.90
CA TYR A 140 -26.59 -23.36 -3.36
C TYR A 140 -27.79 -22.63 -3.97
N LEU A 141 -28.54 -21.88 -3.17
CA LEU A 141 -29.81 -21.26 -3.56
C LEU A 141 -29.62 -19.76 -3.78
N THR A 142 -30.21 -19.25 -4.85
CA THR A 142 -30.28 -17.81 -5.13
C THR A 142 -31.26 -17.11 -4.18
N LYS A 143 -31.15 -15.78 -4.06
CA LYS A 143 -32.01 -14.98 -3.17
C LYS A 143 -33.50 -15.17 -3.49
N ASP A 144 -33.84 -15.22 -4.78
CA ASP A 144 -35.20 -15.46 -5.26
C ASP A 144 -35.71 -16.87 -4.92
N GLU A 145 -34.85 -17.89 -4.87
CA GLU A 145 -35.23 -19.26 -4.53
C GLU A 145 -35.48 -19.44 -3.02
N ILE A 146 -34.70 -18.73 -2.19
CA ILE A 146 -34.89 -18.66 -0.73
C ILE A 146 -36.17 -17.88 -0.41
N ASP A 147 -36.39 -16.73 -1.05
CA ASP A 147 -37.58 -15.90 -0.85
C ASP A 147 -38.86 -16.55 -1.43
N SER A 148 -38.74 -17.43 -2.43
CA SER A 148 -39.83 -18.25 -2.97
C SER A 148 -40.15 -19.49 -2.11
N GLY A 149 -39.47 -19.69 -0.97
CA GLY A 149 -39.78 -20.74 -0.02
C GLY A 149 -39.45 -22.16 -0.48
N LYS A 150 -38.55 -22.33 -1.47
CA LYS A 150 -37.99 -23.65 -1.77
C LYS A 150 -36.84 -23.93 -0.79
N THR A 151 -37.08 -24.88 0.12
CA THR A 151 -36.05 -25.48 0.97
C THR A 151 -35.00 -26.22 0.15
#